data_AF-C0IRU1-F1
#
_entry.id   AF-C0IRU1-F1
#
_cell.length_a   1.000
_cell.length_b   1.000
_cell.length_c   1.000
_cell.angle_alpha   90.00
_cell.angle_beta   90.00
_cell.angle_gamma   90.00
#
_symmetry.space_group_name_H-M   'P 1'
#
loop_
_entity.id
_entity.type
_entity.pdbx_description
1 polymer ?
#
loop_
_entity_poly.entity_id
_entity_poly.type
_entity_poly.pdbx_seq_one_letter_code
_entity_poly.pdbx_strand_id
1 'polypeptide(L)'
;ILHAKYGQHLSSHKEMKERELYSHTNKGGRPRQHLLSLTRRAQKHRLRELKRQVKAFAEKEEGGDIKAVCMTLFLLALRAKNEHKQADELEAIMQGRGSGLHPAVCLAIRVNTFLSCSQYHKMYRTVKAVTGRQIFQPLHALRTAEKALLPGYHPFEWKPPLKNVSTNTEVGIIDGLSGLPLSIDDYPVETIAKRFRYDAALVCALKDMEEEILEGMKAKNLDDYMNGPFTVVVKESCDGMGDVSEKHGNGPAVPEKAVRFSFTVMNIAIAHGNESKRIFEEIKPNSELCCKPLCLMLADESDHETLTAILSPLIAEREAMKNSELLLEMGGILRTFKFIFRGTGYDEKLVREVEGLEASGSTYICTLCDATRLEASQNLVFHSITRSHAENLERYEIWRSNPYHESVDELRDRVKGVSAKPFIETVPSIDALHCDIGNATEFYRIFQMEIGEVYKNPDVSKEERKRWQLILDKHLRKKMNLKPMMRMSGNFARKLMSKETVEAVCELIKCEERHEALKELMDLYLKMKPVWRSSCPAKECPELLCQYSYNSQRFAELLSTKFKYRYEGKITNYFHKTLAHVPEIIERDGSIGAWASEGNESGNKLFRRFRKMNA
;
A
#
# COMPACT_ATOMS: atom_id res chain seq x y z
N ILE A 1 -82.91 -61.99 42.96
CA ILE A 1 -82.27 -63.17 43.59
C ILE A 1 -80.87 -63.28 42.98
N LEU A 2 -79.94 -62.47 43.49
CA LEU A 2 -78.79 -62.86 44.36
C LEU A 2 -77.65 -63.44 43.50
N HIS A 3 -76.65 -62.70 43.00
CA HIS A 3 -75.78 -61.71 43.66
C HIS A 3 -75.20 -62.19 45.01
N ALA A 4 -74.72 -63.44 45.07
CA ALA A 4 -74.11 -63.99 46.29
C ALA A 4 -72.95 -64.98 46.06
N LYS A 5 -72.20 -64.88 44.95
CA LYS A 5 -70.99 -65.71 44.71
C LYS A 5 -69.73 -64.96 44.23
N TYR A 6 -69.71 -63.63 44.32
CA TYR A 6 -68.50 -62.83 44.06
C TYR A 6 -67.97 -62.08 45.31
N GLY A 7 -68.65 -62.15 46.46
CA GLY A 7 -68.27 -61.46 47.69
C GLY A 7 -67.26 -62.21 48.57
N GLN A 8 -67.17 -63.55 48.48
CA GLN A 8 -66.34 -64.35 49.40
C GLN A 8 -64.88 -64.50 48.97
N HIS A 9 -64.51 -64.14 47.73
CA HIS A 9 -63.10 -64.14 47.30
C HIS A 9 -62.40 -62.77 47.52
N LEU A 10 -63.18 -61.71 47.77
CA LEU A 10 -62.66 -60.37 48.06
C LEU A 10 -62.41 -60.12 49.56
N SER A 11 -63.06 -60.88 50.44
CA SER A 11 -62.87 -60.74 51.89
C SER A 11 -61.59 -61.44 52.38
N SER A 12 -61.19 -62.57 51.79
CA SER A 12 -59.93 -63.25 52.12
C SER A 12 -58.68 -62.52 51.62
N HIS A 13 -58.82 -61.64 50.61
CA HIS A 13 -57.73 -60.76 50.16
C HIS A 13 -57.68 -59.41 50.87
N LYS A 14 -58.72 -59.03 51.62
CA LYS A 14 -58.74 -57.77 52.39
C LYS A 14 -58.12 -57.96 53.78
N GLU A 15 -58.28 -59.11 54.42
CA GLU A 15 -57.65 -59.40 55.72
C GLU A 15 -56.13 -59.70 55.62
N MET A 16 -55.61 -60.10 54.47
CA MET A 16 -54.15 -60.19 54.24
C MET A 16 -53.48 -58.84 53.93
N LYS A 17 -54.24 -57.82 53.51
CA LYS A 17 -53.67 -56.52 53.11
C LYS A 17 -53.37 -55.57 54.25
N GLU A 18 -53.84 -55.86 55.47
CA GLU A 18 -53.57 -55.03 56.65
C GLU A 18 -52.46 -55.60 57.56
N ARG A 19 -51.82 -56.71 57.18
CA ARG A 19 -50.68 -57.31 57.91
C ARG A 19 -49.45 -57.63 57.07
N GLU A 20 -49.34 -57.08 55.88
CA GLU A 20 -48.05 -57.07 55.18
C GLU A 20 -47.51 -55.64 55.21
N LEU A 21 -46.46 -55.42 56.01
CA LEU A 21 -45.49 -54.40 55.67
C LEU A 21 -45.15 -54.63 54.20
N TYR A 22 -45.58 -53.72 53.31
CA TYR A 22 -45.08 -53.67 51.94
C TYR A 22 -43.58 -53.41 52.02
N SER A 23 -42.81 -54.48 52.18
CA SER A 23 -41.37 -54.45 52.06
C SER A 23 -41.08 -54.16 50.59
N HIS A 24 -40.61 -52.94 50.33
CA HIS A 24 -40.23 -52.51 48.99
C HIS A 24 -39.23 -53.51 48.40
N THR A 25 -39.67 -54.32 47.44
CA THR A 25 -38.84 -55.32 46.77
C THR A 25 -38.03 -54.63 45.68
N ASN A 26 -36.71 -54.54 45.86
CA ASN A 26 -35.81 -53.95 44.88
C ASN A 26 -35.80 -54.80 43.60
N LYS A 27 -36.29 -54.25 42.48
CA LYS A 27 -36.35 -54.93 41.16
C LYS A 27 -34.99 -55.09 40.48
N GLY A 28 -33.90 -54.71 41.15
CA GLY A 28 -32.56 -54.70 40.59
C GLY A 28 -32.36 -53.60 39.54
N GLY A 29 -31.24 -53.69 38.81
CA GLY A 29 -30.86 -52.75 37.77
C GLY A 29 -29.44 -52.21 37.95
N ARG A 30 -28.76 -51.90 36.84
CA ARG A 30 -27.42 -51.33 36.89
C ARG A 30 -27.47 -49.99 37.65
N PRO A 31 -26.63 -49.79 38.68
CA PRO A 31 -26.58 -48.52 39.41
C PRO A 31 -26.41 -47.34 38.47
N ARG A 32 -27.21 -46.30 38.66
CA ARG A 32 -27.11 -45.10 37.84
C ARG A 32 -25.77 -44.43 38.11
N GLN A 33 -24.93 -44.36 37.08
CA GLN A 33 -23.68 -43.62 37.13
C GLN A 33 -23.94 -42.12 37.12
N HIS A 34 -23.00 -41.37 37.70
CA HIS A 34 -22.96 -39.91 37.65
C HIS A 34 -22.86 -39.43 36.19
N LEU A 35 -23.53 -38.33 35.84
CA LEU A 35 -23.66 -37.90 34.44
C LEU A 35 -22.31 -37.60 33.76
N LEU A 36 -21.35 -37.08 34.53
CA LEU A 36 -20.01 -36.72 34.02
C LEU A 36 -19.11 -37.93 33.72
N SER A 37 -19.39 -39.12 34.27
CA SER A 37 -18.61 -40.34 34.00
C SER A 37 -19.14 -41.16 32.83
N LEU A 38 -20.24 -40.71 32.20
CA LEU A 38 -20.89 -41.39 31.08
C LEU A 38 -20.29 -41.00 29.73
N THR A 39 -20.35 -41.91 28.77
CA THR A 39 -20.05 -41.60 27.35
C THR A 39 -21.12 -40.68 26.75
N ARG A 40 -20.78 -39.95 25.68
CA ARG A 40 -21.72 -39.03 24.98
C ARG A 40 -23.06 -39.71 24.61
N ARG A 41 -23.04 -40.98 24.18
CA ARG A 41 -24.26 -41.72 23.83
C ARG A 41 -25.14 -41.98 25.05
N ALA A 42 -24.54 -42.35 26.18
CA ALA A 42 -25.26 -42.57 27.42
C ALA A 42 -25.79 -41.24 28.02
N GLN A 43 -25.02 -40.15 27.95
CA GLN A 43 -25.49 -38.81 28.34
C GLN A 43 -26.68 -38.36 27.49
N LYS A 44 -26.60 -38.51 26.16
CA LYS A 44 -27.71 -38.21 25.23
C LYS A 44 -28.98 -38.99 25.59
N HIS A 45 -28.84 -40.28 25.94
CA HIS A 45 -29.98 -41.11 26.33
C HIS A 45 -30.56 -40.68 27.69
N ARG A 46 -29.72 -40.37 28.68
CA ARG A 46 -30.14 -39.93 30.02
C ARG A 46 -30.82 -38.56 30.02
N LEU A 47 -30.35 -37.63 29.19
CA LEU A 47 -30.88 -36.28 29.06
C LEU A 47 -31.95 -36.14 27.97
N ARG A 48 -32.41 -37.24 27.36
CA ARG A 48 -33.29 -37.17 26.17
C ARG A 48 -34.57 -36.39 26.40
N GLU A 49 -35.16 -36.51 27.59
CA GLU A 49 -36.44 -35.89 27.92
C GLU A 49 -36.26 -34.40 28.21
N LEU A 50 -35.27 -34.05 29.04
CA LEU A 50 -34.88 -32.66 29.27
C LEU A 50 -34.50 -31.95 27.96
N LYS A 51 -33.77 -32.63 27.06
CA LYS A 51 -33.43 -32.08 25.74
C LYS A 51 -34.68 -31.75 24.92
N ARG A 52 -35.73 -32.58 24.96
CA ARG A 52 -37.00 -32.31 24.27
C ARG A 52 -37.71 -31.11 24.87
N GLN A 53 -37.74 -31.01 26.20
CA GLN A 53 -38.33 -29.87 26.91
C GLN A 53 -37.62 -28.55 26.56
N VAL A 54 -36.28 -28.53 26.61
CA VAL A 54 -35.48 -27.36 26.25
C VAL A 54 -35.68 -26.99 24.77
N LYS A 55 -35.80 -27.98 23.87
CA LYS A 55 -36.08 -27.73 22.46
C LYS A 55 -37.47 -27.10 22.27
N ALA A 56 -38.50 -27.64 22.91
CA ALA A 56 -39.86 -27.10 22.84
C ALA A 56 -39.94 -25.68 23.43
N PHE A 57 -39.22 -25.41 24.52
CA PHE A 57 -39.10 -24.06 25.08
C PHE A 57 -38.42 -23.10 24.10
N ALA A 58 -37.26 -23.47 23.54
CA ALA A 58 -36.53 -22.63 22.60
C ALA A 58 -37.36 -22.32 21.36
N GLU A 59 -38.09 -23.30 20.81
CA GLU A 59 -39.00 -23.10 19.66
C GLU A 59 -40.14 -22.14 19.96
N LYS A 60 -40.64 -22.14 21.19
CA LYS A 60 -41.79 -21.31 21.58
C LYS A 60 -41.39 -19.87 21.91
N GLU A 61 -40.29 -19.68 22.65
CA GLU A 61 -39.95 -18.38 23.24
C GLU A 61 -38.74 -17.70 22.57
N GLU A 62 -37.85 -18.45 21.93
CA GLU A 62 -36.53 -17.96 21.46
C GLU A 62 -36.25 -18.30 19.99
N GLY A 63 -37.31 -18.52 19.20
CA GLY A 63 -37.21 -18.80 17.75
C GLY A 63 -36.44 -20.07 17.40
N GLY A 64 -36.22 -20.97 18.36
CA GLY A 64 -35.49 -22.23 18.20
C GLY A 64 -33.98 -22.16 18.48
N ASP A 65 -33.44 -21.06 19.03
CA ASP A 65 -32.01 -21.00 19.39
C ASP A 65 -31.68 -21.79 20.67
N ILE A 66 -31.61 -23.11 20.52
CA ILE A 66 -31.26 -24.04 21.59
C ILE A 66 -29.87 -23.73 22.18
N LYS A 67 -28.94 -23.22 21.36
CA LYS A 67 -27.55 -22.99 21.79
C LYS A 67 -27.51 -21.83 22.78
N ALA A 68 -28.10 -20.69 22.44
CA ALA A 68 -28.20 -19.54 23.34
C ALA A 68 -28.91 -19.94 24.65
N VAL A 69 -30.07 -20.60 24.56
CA VAL A 69 -30.83 -21.06 25.74
C VAL A 69 -29.99 -21.94 26.65
N CYS A 70 -29.28 -22.94 26.10
CA CYS A 70 -28.45 -23.84 26.92
C CYS A 70 -27.24 -23.13 27.55
N MET A 71 -26.61 -22.20 26.82
CA MET A 71 -25.48 -21.43 27.35
C MET A 71 -25.93 -20.50 28.48
N THR A 72 -27.06 -19.80 28.31
CA THR A 72 -27.66 -18.94 29.33
C THR A 72 -28.08 -19.73 30.57
N LEU A 73 -28.72 -20.89 30.40
CA LEU A 73 -29.07 -21.76 31.52
C LEU A 73 -27.84 -22.21 32.32
N PHE A 74 -26.75 -22.55 31.63
CA PHE A 74 -25.52 -22.96 32.30
C PHE A 74 -24.84 -21.79 33.02
N LEU A 75 -24.80 -20.60 32.40
CA LEU A 75 -24.27 -19.38 33.00
C LEU A 75 -25.05 -18.98 34.26
N LEU A 76 -26.38 -19.01 34.22
CA LEU A 76 -27.22 -18.75 35.38
C LEU A 76 -27.01 -19.79 36.49
N ALA A 77 -26.84 -21.07 36.13
CA ALA A 77 -26.56 -22.12 37.09
C ALA A 77 -25.21 -21.94 37.79
N LEU A 78 -24.17 -21.50 37.07
CA LEU A 78 -22.85 -21.18 37.65
C LEU A 78 -22.94 -19.98 38.59
N ARG A 79 -23.64 -18.92 38.19
CA ARG A 79 -23.85 -17.74 39.04
C ARG A 79 -24.66 -18.07 40.30
N ALA A 80 -25.71 -18.90 40.18
CA ALA A 80 -26.50 -19.37 41.32
C ALA A 80 -25.69 -20.23 42.31
N LYS A 81 -24.59 -20.84 41.85
CA LYS A 81 -23.63 -21.58 42.69
C LYS A 81 -22.47 -20.72 43.20
N ASN A 82 -22.48 -19.41 42.95
CA ASN A 82 -21.40 -18.47 43.27
C ASN A 82 -20.06 -18.78 42.56
N GLU A 83 -20.09 -19.49 41.43
CA GLU A 83 -18.89 -19.80 40.62
C GLU A 83 -18.61 -18.70 39.59
N HIS A 84 -18.48 -17.44 40.06
CA HIS A 84 -18.39 -16.25 39.20
C HIS A 84 -17.25 -16.34 38.17
N LYS A 85 -16.05 -16.78 38.58
CA LYS A 85 -14.91 -16.94 37.67
C LYS A 85 -15.22 -17.86 36.48
N GLN A 86 -15.92 -18.97 36.70
CA GLN A 86 -16.26 -19.90 35.62
C GLN A 86 -17.39 -19.37 34.74
N ALA A 87 -18.32 -18.61 35.32
CA ALA A 87 -19.35 -17.91 34.57
C ALA A 87 -18.72 -16.84 33.64
N ASP A 88 -17.74 -16.09 34.14
CA ASP A 88 -17.02 -15.07 33.36
C ASP A 88 -16.18 -15.71 32.24
N GLU A 89 -15.53 -16.85 32.50
CA GLU A 89 -14.81 -17.63 31.47
C GLU A 89 -15.77 -18.15 30.38
N LEU A 90 -16.95 -18.65 30.76
CA LEU A 90 -17.98 -19.10 29.82
C LEU A 90 -18.51 -17.94 28.99
N GLU A 91 -18.77 -16.79 29.61
CA GLU A 91 -19.23 -15.57 28.94
C GLU A 91 -18.19 -15.04 27.95
N ALA A 92 -16.90 -15.07 28.33
CA ALA A 92 -15.81 -14.77 27.42
C ALA A 92 -15.79 -15.71 26.21
N ILE A 93 -15.99 -17.02 26.40
CA ILE A 93 -16.09 -17.99 25.29
C ILE A 93 -17.31 -17.70 24.41
N MET A 94 -18.47 -17.36 25.00
CA MET A 94 -19.68 -16.99 24.26
C MET A 94 -19.48 -15.76 23.38
N GLN A 95 -18.70 -14.79 23.84
CA GLN A 95 -18.33 -13.57 23.10
C GLN A 95 -17.13 -13.75 22.15
N GLY A 96 -16.60 -14.98 21.99
CA GLY A 96 -15.43 -15.24 21.15
C GLY A 96 -14.10 -14.76 21.74
N ARG A 97 -14.09 -14.36 23.02
CA ARG A 97 -12.92 -13.94 23.82
C ARG A 97 -12.31 -15.07 24.66
N GLY A 98 -12.67 -16.32 24.34
CA GLY A 98 -12.08 -17.51 24.98
C GLY A 98 -10.61 -17.73 24.59
N SER A 99 -10.01 -18.84 25.05
CA SER A 99 -8.60 -19.15 24.76
C SER A 99 -8.28 -19.44 23.29
N GLY A 100 -9.29 -19.60 22.44
CA GLY A 100 -9.14 -19.77 20.99
C GLY A 100 -9.26 -18.42 20.30
N LEU A 101 -8.21 -18.01 19.58
CA LEU A 101 -8.18 -16.74 18.86
C LEU A 101 -9.18 -16.73 17.71
N HIS A 102 -9.78 -15.57 17.43
CA HIS A 102 -10.62 -15.40 16.25
C HIS A 102 -9.83 -15.64 14.95
N PRO A 103 -10.41 -16.24 13.88
CA PRO A 103 -9.71 -16.48 12.62
C PRO A 103 -9.04 -15.24 12.02
N ALA A 104 -9.67 -14.06 12.11
CA ALA A 104 -9.10 -12.80 11.63
C ALA A 104 -7.83 -12.41 12.39
N VAL A 105 -7.78 -12.61 13.71
CA VAL A 105 -6.58 -12.37 14.53
C VAL A 105 -5.45 -13.32 14.11
N CYS A 106 -5.78 -14.59 13.88
CA CYS A 106 -4.79 -15.56 13.37
C CYS A 106 -4.28 -15.20 11.97
N LEU A 107 -5.14 -14.68 11.10
CA LEU A 107 -4.77 -14.21 9.77
C LEU A 107 -3.83 -13.01 9.86
N ALA A 108 -4.15 -12.02 10.69
CA ALA A 108 -3.29 -10.86 10.95
C ALA A 108 -1.92 -11.27 11.48
N ILE A 109 -1.85 -12.18 12.47
CA ILE A 109 -0.58 -12.72 12.98
C ILE A 109 0.21 -13.37 11.84
N ARG A 110 -0.42 -14.24 11.04
CA ARG A 110 0.25 -14.94 9.94
C ARG A 110 0.86 -13.95 8.93
N VAL A 111 0.06 -12.99 8.47
CA VAL A 111 0.45 -12.03 7.42
C VAL A 111 1.52 -11.07 7.94
N ASN A 112 1.29 -10.44 9.09
CA ASN A 112 2.20 -9.41 9.65
C ASN A 112 3.54 -9.97 10.13
N THR A 113 3.61 -11.28 10.44
CA THR A 113 4.86 -11.95 10.80
C THR A 113 5.53 -12.68 9.63
N PHE A 114 4.99 -12.54 8.41
CA PHE A 114 5.51 -13.15 7.18
C PHE A 114 5.60 -14.68 7.23
N LEU A 115 4.71 -15.33 7.98
CA LEU A 115 4.67 -16.79 8.06
C LEU A 115 4.04 -17.35 6.78
N SER A 116 4.75 -18.27 6.11
CA SER A 116 4.15 -19.04 5.02
C SER A 116 3.01 -19.93 5.54
N CYS A 117 2.08 -20.33 4.67
CA CYS A 117 0.99 -21.25 5.04
C CYS A 117 1.53 -22.54 5.69
N SER A 118 2.63 -23.07 5.18
CA SER A 118 3.29 -24.27 5.70
C SER A 118 3.92 -24.04 7.07
N GLN A 119 4.62 -22.92 7.27
CA GLN A 119 5.20 -22.55 8.56
C GLN A 119 4.11 -22.34 9.62
N TYR A 120 3.05 -21.61 9.28
CA TYR A 120 1.89 -21.41 10.15
C TYR A 120 1.21 -22.74 10.48
N HIS A 121 1.01 -23.62 9.50
CA HIS A 121 0.39 -24.93 9.74
C HIS A 121 1.22 -25.80 10.69
N LYS A 122 2.55 -25.78 10.55
CA LYS A 122 3.47 -26.46 11.48
C LYS A 122 3.33 -25.91 12.90
N MET A 123 3.34 -24.58 13.06
CA MET A 123 3.13 -23.91 14.35
C MET A 123 1.78 -24.30 14.97
N TYR A 124 0.68 -24.16 14.22
CA TYR A 124 -0.66 -24.55 14.65
C TYR A 124 -0.72 -26.01 15.13
N ARG A 125 -0.16 -26.95 14.37
CA ARG A 125 -0.17 -28.38 14.72
C ARG A 125 0.62 -28.65 15.99
N THR A 126 1.81 -28.07 16.14
CA THR A 126 2.65 -28.27 17.32
C THR A 126 2.00 -27.70 18.58
N VAL A 127 1.49 -26.46 18.53
CA VAL A 127 0.82 -25.83 19.68
C VAL A 127 -0.42 -26.63 20.10
N LYS A 128 -1.23 -27.08 19.13
CA LYS A 128 -2.42 -27.89 19.41
C LYS A 128 -2.07 -29.25 20.02
N ALA A 129 -0.99 -29.89 19.56
CA ALA A 129 -0.54 -31.17 20.09
C ALA A 129 0.00 -31.08 21.53
N VAL A 130 0.78 -30.03 21.83
CA VAL A 130 1.40 -29.84 23.16
C VAL A 130 0.39 -29.39 24.21
N THR A 131 -0.48 -28.44 23.86
CA THR A 131 -1.43 -27.84 24.83
C THR A 131 -2.74 -28.62 24.96
N GLY A 132 -3.06 -29.49 23.98
CA GLY A 132 -4.37 -30.14 23.86
C GLY A 132 -5.52 -29.17 23.53
N ARG A 133 -5.24 -27.88 23.32
CA ARG A 133 -6.22 -26.81 23.06
C ARG A 133 -6.00 -26.20 21.68
N GLN A 134 -7.09 -25.85 21.00
CA GLN A 134 -7.03 -25.14 19.72
C GLN A 134 -6.97 -23.63 19.95
N ILE A 135 -5.76 -23.11 20.16
CA ILE A 135 -5.52 -21.66 20.33
C ILE A 135 -5.56 -20.96 18.96
N PHE A 136 -4.74 -21.42 18.01
CA PHE A 136 -4.73 -20.93 16.64
C PHE A 136 -5.79 -21.63 15.78
N GLN A 137 -6.28 -20.95 14.75
CA GLN A 137 -7.29 -21.50 13.85
C GLN A 137 -6.64 -22.21 12.64
N PRO A 138 -7.28 -23.27 12.10
CA PRO A 138 -6.76 -23.99 10.94
C PRO A 138 -6.81 -23.13 9.65
N LEU A 139 -5.95 -23.44 8.67
CA LEU A 139 -5.81 -22.65 7.44
C LEU A 139 -7.11 -22.43 6.65
N HIS A 140 -8.07 -23.38 6.67
CA HIS A 140 -9.34 -23.20 5.97
C HIS A 140 -10.20 -22.10 6.60
N ALA A 141 -10.13 -21.91 7.93
CA ALA A 141 -10.83 -20.83 8.61
C ALA A 141 -10.20 -19.47 8.26
N LEU A 142 -8.86 -19.41 8.16
CA LEU A 142 -8.14 -18.22 7.72
C LEU A 142 -8.51 -17.84 6.28
N ARG A 143 -8.58 -18.83 5.36
CA ARG A 143 -9.00 -18.61 3.97
C ARG A 143 -10.43 -18.08 3.86
N THR A 144 -11.35 -18.53 4.70
CA THR A 144 -12.71 -17.99 4.73
C THR A 144 -12.72 -16.55 5.25
N ALA A 145 -11.96 -16.25 6.28
CA ALA A 145 -11.85 -14.89 6.84
C ALA A 145 -11.20 -13.91 5.85
N GLU A 146 -10.21 -14.36 5.08
CA GLU A 146 -9.49 -13.55 4.08
C GLU A 146 -10.41 -13.03 2.97
N LYS A 147 -11.46 -13.76 2.59
CA LYS A 147 -12.39 -13.35 1.53
C LYS A 147 -13.02 -11.98 1.78
N ALA A 148 -13.29 -11.64 3.04
CA ALA A 148 -13.89 -10.35 3.40
C ALA A 148 -12.92 -9.16 3.23
N LEU A 149 -11.62 -9.43 3.08
CA LEU A 149 -10.56 -8.42 2.95
C LEU A 149 -10.02 -8.31 1.52
N LEU A 150 -10.60 -9.05 0.57
CA LEU A 150 -10.18 -9.04 -0.83
C LEU A 150 -11.19 -8.29 -1.70
N PRO A 151 -10.74 -7.63 -2.78
CA PRO A 151 -11.64 -7.04 -3.76
C PRO A 151 -12.64 -8.06 -4.30
N GLY A 152 -13.88 -7.60 -4.51
CA GLY A 152 -14.99 -8.43 -4.99
C GLY A 152 -15.94 -8.93 -3.89
N TYR A 153 -15.74 -8.55 -2.62
CA TYR A 153 -16.60 -8.99 -1.51
C TYR A 153 -17.77 -8.04 -1.21
N HIS A 154 -17.55 -6.73 -1.24
CA HIS A 154 -18.54 -5.74 -0.83
C HIS A 154 -19.37 -5.24 -2.03
N PRO A 155 -20.68 -5.05 -1.86
CA PRO A 155 -21.51 -4.38 -2.87
C PRO A 155 -21.25 -2.88 -2.91
N PHE A 156 -21.36 -2.28 -4.08
CA PHE A 156 -21.22 -0.84 -4.31
C PHE A 156 -21.92 -0.43 -5.61
N GLU A 157 -22.16 0.86 -5.79
CA GLU A 157 -22.78 1.42 -6.99
C GLU A 157 -22.05 2.71 -7.41
N TRP A 158 -21.95 2.99 -8.71
CA TRP A 158 -21.44 4.26 -9.22
C TRP A 158 -22.56 5.08 -9.84
N LYS A 159 -22.63 6.38 -9.53
CA LYS A 159 -23.59 7.32 -10.12
C LYS A 159 -22.88 8.56 -10.68
N PRO A 160 -22.99 8.81 -12.00
CA PRO A 160 -23.54 7.93 -13.04
C PRO A 160 -22.73 6.63 -13.22
N PRO A 161 -23.28 5.57 -13.86
CA PRO A 161 -22.53 4.35 -14.15
C PRO A 161 -21.24 4.64 -14.93
N LEU A 162 -20.17 3.93 -14.58
CA LEU A 162 -18.86 4.11 -15.20
C LEU A 162 -18.87 3.67 -16.68
N LYS A 163 -18.36 4.54 -17.56
CA LYS A 163 -18.23 4.24 -18.98
C LYS A 163 -17.23 3.09 -19.19
N ASN A 164 -17.63 2.09 -19.98
CA ASN A 164 -16.80 0.91 -20.34
C ASN A 164 -16.34 0.04 -19.15
N VAL A 165 -16.94 0.19 -17.97
CA VAL A 165 -16.64 -0.65 -16.80
C VAL A 165 -17.89 -1.45 -16.44
N SER A 166 -17.73 -2.76 -16.20
CA SER A 166 -18.84 -3.64 -15.80
C SER A 166 -19.42 -3.26 -14.43
N THR A 167 -20.74 -3.30 -14.29
CA THR A 167 -21.44 -3.07 -13.02
C THR A 167 -21.33 -4.23 -12.02
N ASN A 168 -20.75 -5.38 -12.43
CA ASN A 168 -20.57 -6.52 -11.54
C ASN A 168 -19.59 -6.16 -10.40
N THR A 169 -20.02 -6.28 -9.14
CA THR A 169 -19.21 -5.97 -7.96
C THR A 169 -18.39 -7.16 -7.46
N GLU A 170 -18.68 -8.38 -7.92
CA GLU A 170 -18.05 -9.63 -7.45
C GLU A 170 -16.79 -10.01 -8.26
N VAL A 171 -15.98 -9.02 -8.63
CA VAL A 171 -14.77 -9.21 -9.43
C VAL A 171 -13.53 -9.14 -8.54
N GLY A 172 -12.82 -10.27 -8.44
CA GLY A 172 -11.57 -10.40 -7.70
C GLY A 172 -10.33 -10.21 -8.58
N ILE A 173 -9.36 -11.12 -8.46
CA ILE A 173 -8.14 -11.12 -9.30
C ILE A 173 -8.51 -11.50 -10.74
N ILE A 174 -8.13 -10.65 -11.69
CA ILE A 174 -8.35 -10.86 -13.13
C ILE A 174 -7.01 -10.97 -13.87
N ASP A 175 -7.08 -11.51 -15.09
CA ASP A 175 -5.94 -11.52 -15.99
C ASP A 175 -5.61 -10.10 -16.48
N GLY A 176 -4.36 -9.68 -16.29
CA GLY A 176 -3.91 -8.35 -16.73
C GLY A 176 -3.93 -8.19 -18.24
N LEU A 177 -3.85 -9.30 -18.99
CA LEU A 177 -3.95 -9.29 -20.46
C LEU A 177 -5.32 -8.77 -20.95
N SER A 178 -6.35 -8.79 -20.10
CA SER A 178 -7.67 -8.20 -20.38
C SER A 178 -8.30 -8.62 -21.73
N GLY A 179 -8.02 -9.85 -22.18
CA GLY A 179 -8.54 -10.40 -23.44
C GLY A 179 -7.71 -10.14 -24.69
N LEU A 180 -6.45 -9.70 -24.55
CA LEU A 180 -5.50 -9.63 -25.67
C LEU A 180 -5.47 -10.96 -26.45
N PRO A 181 -5.57 -10.93 -27.79
CA PRO A 181 -5.58 -12.14 -28.58
C PRO A 181 -4.21 -12.83 -28.50
N LEU A 182 -4.24 -14.15 -28.39
CA LEU A 182 -3.05 -15.00 -28.29
C LEU A 182 -2.84 -15.83 -29.58
N SER A 183 -3.21 -15.27 -30.74
CA SER A 183 -3.00 -15.91 -32.03
C SER A 183 -1.53 -15.82 -32.42
N ILE A 184 -1.04 -16.79 -33.19
CA ILE A 184 0.31 -16.77 -33.79
C ILE A 184 0.42 -15.66 -34.84
N ASP A 185 -0.71 -15.27 -35.44
CA ASP A 185 -0.77 -14.22 -36.46
C ASP A 185 -0.71 -12.80 -35.87
N ASP A 186 -0.94 -12.66 -34.56
CA ASP A 186 -0.97 -11.37 -33.85
C ASP A 186 0.38 -11.06 -33.19
N TYR A 187 0.53 -9.84 -32.65
CA TYR A 187 1.75 -9.44 -31.95
C TYR A 187 2.01 -10.37 -30.74
N PRO A 188 3.22 -10.95 -30.60
CA PRO A 188 3.52 -11.88 -29.53
C PRO A 188 3.34 -11.27 -28.13
N VAL A 189 2.56 -11.95 -27.29
CA VAL A 189 2.34 -11.54 -25.89
C VAL A 189 3.34 -12.26 -24.99
N GLU A 190 4.48 -11.63 -24.75
CA GLU A 190 5.58 -12.16 -23.92
C GLU A 190 5.52 -11.63 -22.47
N THR A 191 4.30 -11.56 -21.91
CA THR A 191 4.07 -11.07 -20.55
C THR A 191 3.05 -11.91 -19.79
N ILE A 192 3.18 -11.92 -18.47
CA ILE A 192 2.20 -12.48 -17.54
C ILE A 192 1.83 -11.37 -16.57
N ALA A 193 0.54 -11.05 -16.50
CA ALA A 193 0.04 -9.99 -15.65
C ALA A 193 -1.19 -10.43 -14.85
N LYS A 194 -1.31 -9.94 -13.62
CA LYS A 194 -2.51 -10.06 -12.79
C LYS A 194 -2.82 -8.70 -12.17
N ARG A 195 -4.10 -8.35 -12.14
CA ARG A 195 -4.57 -7.09 -11.56
C ARG A 195 -5.89 -7.27 -10.83
N PHE A 196 -6.22 -6.29 -10.01
CA PHE A 196 -7.61 -6.05 -9.61
C PHE A 196 -8.24 -5.03 -10.57
N ARG A 197 -9.56 -5.04 -10.65
CA ARG A 197 -10.31 -3.92 -11.24
C ARG A 197 -10.20 -2.73 -10.27
N TYR A 198 -9.96 -1.54 -10.80
CA TYR A 198 -9.52 -0.42 -9.97
C TYR A 198 -10.61 0.04 -8.98
N ASP A 199 -11.85 0.18 -9.46
CA ASP A 199 -13.02 0.47 -8.63
C ASP A 199 -13.20 -0.53 -7.48
N ALA A 200 -13.11 -1.83 -7.75
CA ALA A 200 -13.25 -2.88 -6.75
C ALA A 200 -12.11 -2.83 -5.70
N ALA A 201 -10.89 -2.50 -6.12
CA ALA A 201 -9.75 -2.33 -5.22
C ALA A 201 -9.90 -1.08 -4.33
N LEU A 202 -10.43 0.03 -4.86
CA LEU A 202 -10.70 1.25 -4.09
C LEU A 202 -11.81 1.01 -3.06
N VAL A 203 -12.89 0.33 -3.44
CA VAL A 203 -13.97 -0.05 -2.51
C VAL A 203 -13.43 -0.92 -1.38
N CYS A 204 -12.64 -1.93 -1.71
CA CYS A 204 -12.00 -2.78 -0.72
C CYS A 204 -11.10 -1.97 0.23
N ALA A 205 -10.32 -1.02 -0.29
CA ALA A 205 -9.47 -0.16 0.52
C ALA A 205 -10.26 0.79 1.43
N LEU A 206 -11.35 1.38 0.95
CA LEU A 206 -12.22 2.24 1.77
C LEU A 206 -12.94 1.43 2.86
N LYS A 207 -13.34 0.19 2.56
CA LYS A 207 -13.97 -0.70 3.54
C LYS A 207 -13.02 -1.17 4.64
N ASP A 208 -11.77 -1.44 4.27
CA ASP A 208 -10.70 -1.74 5.23
C ASP A 208 -10.45 -0.57 6.20
N MET A 209 -10.74 0.67 5.78
CA MET A 209 -10.51 1.90 6.55
C MET A 209 -11.80 2.47 7.18
N GLU A 210 -12.85 1.65 7.31
CA GLU A 210 -14.16 2.10 7.77
C GLU A 210 -14.13 2.65 9.21
N GLU A 211 -13.38 1.99 10.10
CA GLU A 211 -13.25 2.41 11.50
C GLU A 211 -12.52 3.76 11.58
N GLU A 212 -11.42 3.94 10.85
CA GLU A 212 -10.64 5.19 10.83
C GLU A 212 -11.44 6.36 10.27
N ILE A 213 -12.28 6.13 9.25
CA ILE A 213 -13.16 7.16 8.68
C ILE A 213 -14.20 7.60 9.72
N LEU A 214 -14.87 6.65 10.39
CA LEU A 214 -15.87 6.93 11.41
C LEU A 214 -15.27 7.62 12.64
N GLU A 215 -14.13 7.14 13.12
CA GLU A 215 -13.39 7.77 14.22
C GLU A 215 -12.90 9.18 13.83
N GLY A 216 -12.44 9.36 12.59
CA GLY A 216 -12.06 10.66 12.04
C GLY A 216 -13.20 11.67 12.01
N MET A 217 -14.41 11.22 11.66
CA MET A 217 -15.62 12.07 11.72
C MET A 217 -15.93 12.49 13.17
N LYS A 218 -15.92 11.53 14.11
CA LYS A 218 -16.12 11.80 15.54
C LYS A 218 -15.10 12.79 16.09
N ALA A 219 -13.82 12.61 15.76
CA ALA A 219 -12.74 13.49 16.19
C ALA A 219 -12.88 14.93 15.65
N LYS A 220 -13.64 15.13 14.57
CA LYS A 220 -13.96 16.45 13.99
C LYS A 220 -15.34 16.98 14.43
N ASN A 221 -15.98 16.34 15.41
CA ASN A 221 -17.34 16.65 15.88
C ASN A 221 -18.35 16.66 14.72
N LEU A 222 -18.22 15.70 13.80
CA LEU A 222 -19.17 15.48 12.73
C LEU A 222 -20.08 14.30 13.11
N ASP A 223 -21.33 14.39 12.68
CA ASP A 223 -22.32 13.36 12.94
C ASP A 223 -22.02 12.07 12.16
N ASP A 224 -22.10 10.92 12.85
CA ASP A 224 -21.89 9.59 12.25
C ASP A 224 -22.83 9.32 11.06
N TYR A 225 -24.00 10.00 11.01
CA TYR A 225 -24.98 9.82 9.95
C TYR A 225 -24.73 10.64 8.69
N MET A 226 -23.68 11.46 8.66
CA MET A 226 -23.29 12.20 7.45
C MET A 226 -22.95 11.24 6.31
N ASN A 227 -23.49 11.52 5.12
CA ASN A 227 -23.41 10.67 3.94
C ASN A 227 -22.55 11.25 2.80
N GLY A 228 -21.95 12.43 2.99
CA GLY A 228 -20.99 13.02 2.05
C GLY A 228 -21.54 14.21 1.25
N PRO A 229 -20.88 14.60 0.14
CA PRO A 229 -19.81 13.86 -0.53
C PRO A 229 -18.47 13.91 0.22
N PHE A 230 -17.81 12.75 0.31
CA PHE A 230 -16.42 12.63 0.75
C PHE A 230 -15.49 12.75 -0.45
N THR A 231 -14.38 13.44 -0.31
CA THR A 231 -13.31 13.53 -1.31
C THR A 231 -12.13 12.69 -0.84
N VAL A 232 -11.79 11.67 -1.63
CA VAL A 232 -10.68 10.74 -1.39
C VAL A 232 -9.54 11.12 -2.33
N VAL A 233 -8.39 11.46 -1.77
CA VAL A 233 -7.19 11.76 -2.57
C VAL A 233 -6.29 10.52 -2.59
N VAL A 234 -6.01 10.02 -3.79
CA VAL A 234 -5.28 8.77 -4.02
C VAL A 234 -3.95 9.09 -4.69
N LYS A 235 -2.84 8.70 -4.06
CA LYS A 235 -1.52 8.68 -4.69
C LYS A 235 -1.38 7.42 -5.53
N GLU A 236 -1.02 7.60 -6.79
CA GLU A 236 -0.71 6.50 -7.71
C GLU A 236 0.80 6.41 -7.92
N SER A 237 1.32 5.20 -8.05
CA SER A 237 2.75 4.94 -8.19
C SER A 237 2.97 3.74 -9.09
N CYS A 238 3.92 3.86 -10.01
CA CYS A 238 4.34 2.78 -10.88
C CYS A 238 5.86 2.75 -10.95
N ASP A 239 6.44 1.56 -10.92
CA ASP A 239 7.88 1.39 -10.97
C ASP A 239 8.27 0.04 -11.59
N GLY A 240 9.41 0.03 -12.28
CA GLY A 240 10.05 -1.13 -12.89
C GLY A 240 11.16 -1.72 -12.03
N MET A 241 11.17 -3.05 -11.91
CA MET A 241 12.12 -3.82 -11.15
C MET A 241 12.99 -4.67 -12.09
N GLY A 242 14.31 -4.50 -12.03
CA GLY A 242 15.27 -5.41 -12.66
C GLY A 242 15.56 -6.67 -11.82
N ASP A 243 16.31 -7.60 -12.39
CA ASP A 243 16.81 -8.81 -11.72
C ASP A 243 15.69 -9.66 -11.09
N VAL A 244 14.61 -9.88 -11.83
CA VAL A 244 13.49 -10.74 -11.44
C VAL A 244 13.59 -12.03 -12.24
N SER A 245 14.43 -12.97 -11.77
CA SER A 245 14.77 -14.19 -12.52
C SER A 245 13.55 -14.95 -13.02
N GLU A 246 13.58 -15.36 -14.28
CA GLU A 246 12.56 -16.22 -14.89
C GLU A 246 12.50 -17.58 -14.18
N LYS A 247 11.34 -18.23 -14.21
CA LYS A 247 11.17 -19.59 -13.67
C LYS A 247 11.08 -20.57 -14.84
N HIS A 248 11.73 -21.73 -14.70
CA HIS A 248 11.43 -22.88 -15.55
C HIS A 248 9.95 -23.26 -15.41
N GLY A 249 9.31 -23.63 -16.52
CA GLY A 249 7.92 -24.05 -16.53
C GLY A 249 7.30 -23.90 -17.91
N ASN A 250 6.02 -24.26 -18.02
CA ASN A 250 5.24 -24.01 -19.23
C ASN A 250 4.74 -22.57 -19.21
N GLY A 251 4.98 -21.82 -20.28
CA GLY A 251 4.53 -20.44 -20.44
C GLY A 251 5.24 -19.75 -21.61
N PRO A 252 4.84 -18.52 -21.96
CA PRO A 252 5.63 -17.69 -22.86
C PRO A 252 7.00 -17.40 -22.23
N ALA A 253 8.00 -17.12 -23.06
CA ALA A 253 9.23 -16.50 -22.59
C ALA A 253 8.87 -15.15 -21.95
N VAL A 254 9.36 -14.88 -20.75
CA VAL A 254 9.08 -13.63 -20.04
C VAL A 254 10.37 -12.89 -19.70
N PRO A 255 10.38 -11.55 -19.74
CA PRO A 255 11.57 -10.80 -19.38
C PRO A 255 11.90 -10.96 -17.90
N GLU A 256 13.19 -10.90 -17.54
CA GLU A 256 13.66 -10.91 -16.14
C GLU A 256 13.46 -9.55 -15.43
N LYS A 257 12.35 -8.89 -15.75
CA LYS A 257 11.92 -7.60 -15.22
C LYS A 257 10.45 -7.68 -14.81
N ALA A 258 10.05 -6.87 -13.86
CA ALA A 258 8.66 -6.77 -13.44
C ALA A 258 8.26 -5.31 -13.27
N VAL A 259 7.02 -4.97 -13.62
CA VAL A 259 6.44 -3.66 -13.35
C VAL A 259 5.34 -3.81 -12.31
N ARG A 260 5.29 -2.88 -11.36
CA ARG A 260 4.26 -2.86 -10.32
C ARG A 260 3.55 -1.51 -10.29
N PHE A 261 2.26 -1.54 -10.53
CA PHE A 261 1.36 -0.40 -10.34
C PHE A 261 0.64 -0.56 -9.00
N SER A 262 0.69 0.48 -8.18
CA SER A 262 0.12 0.52 -6.82
C SER A 262 -0.55 1.86 -6.55
N PHE A 263 -1.39 1.90 -5.51
CA PHE A 263 -1.98 3.15 -5.03
C PHE A 263 -1.95 3.24 -3.50
N THR A 264 -2.18 4.45 -2.98
CA THR A 264 -2.28 4.74 -1.54
C THR A 264 -3.35 5.79 -1.31
N VAL A 265 -4.27 5.55 -0.38
CA VAL A 265 -5.24 6.56 0.06
C VAL A 265 -4.49 7.54 0.96
N MET A 266 -4.31 8.78 0.50
CA MET A 266 -3.49 9.78 1.19
C MET A 266 -4.29 10.56 2.23
N ASN A 267 -5.48 10.99 1.86
CA ASN A 267 -6.39 11.67 2.78
C ASN A 267 -7.83 11.53 2.32
N ILE A 268 -8.75 11.67 3.28
CA ILE A 268 -10.19 11.73 3.04
C ILE A 268 -10.70 12.98 3.74
N ALA A 269 -11.47 13.78 3.01
CA ALA A 269 -12.11 14.97 3.51
C ALA A 269 -13.61 14.93 3.22
N ILE A 270 -14.40 15.67 4.00
CA ILE A 270 -15.83 15.83 3.79
C ILE A 270 -16.15 17.33 3.68
N ALA A 271 -17.00 17.68 2.71
CA ALA A 271 -17.52 19.03 2.60
C ALA A 271 -18.54 19.28 3.72
N HIS A 272 -18.36 20.36 4.48
CA HIS A 272 -19.26 20.77 5.55
C HIS A 272 -19.48 22.28 5.52
N GLY A 273 -20.62 22.71 4.97
CA GLY A 273 -20.87 24.12 4.65
C GLY A 273 -19.92 24.60 3.55
N ASN A 274 -19.18 25.69 3.82
CA ASN A 274 -18.20 26.25 2.88
C ASN A 274 -16.77 25.73 3.10
N GLU A 275 -16.55 24.84 4.08
CA GLU A 275 -15.22 24.33 4.43
C GLU A 275 -15.09 22.84 4.14
N SER A 276 -13.89 22.42 3.75
CA SER A 276 -13.53 21.00 3.63
C SER A 276 -12.80 20.55 4.88
N LYS A 277 -13.39 19.60 5.62
CA LYS A 277 -12.79 19.06 6.84
C LYS A 277 -12.11 17.73 6.54
N ARG A 278 -10.78 17.68 6.75
CA ARG A 278 -9.98 16.43 6.63
C ARG A 278 -10.26 15.51 7.81
N ILE A 279 -10.80 14.33 7.55
CA ILE A 279 -11.17 13.32 8.56
C ILE A 279 -10.14 12.20 8.68
N PHE A 280 -9.44 11.90 7.58
CA PHE A 280 -8.34 10.94 7.56
C PHE A 280 -7.15 11.53 6.83
N GLU A 281 -5.95 11.23 7.32
CA GLU A 281 -4.68 11.56 6.69
C GLU A 281 -3.67 10.45 7.01
N GLU A 282 -3.03 9.91 5.98
CA GLU A 282 -2.02 8.86 6.14
C GLU A 282 -0.78 9.44 6.82
N ILE A 283 -0.47 8.91 8.00
CA ILE A 283 0.61 9.40 8.87
C ILE A 283 1.98 9.01 8.30
N LYS A 284 2.07 7.87 7.61
CA LYS A 284 3.31 7.33 7.03
C LYS A 284 3.14 7.04 5.54
N PRO A 285 2.99 8.06 4.68
CA PRO A 285 2.61 7.89 3.27
C PRO A 285 3.66 7.19 2.39
N ASN A 286 4.87 6.98 2.93
CA ASN A 286 5.97 6.27 2.29
C ASN A 286 6.22 4.88 2.90
N SER A 287 5.29 4.36 3.70
CA SER A 287 5.36 2.99 4.22
C SER A 287 4.91 1.97 3.19
N GLU A 288 5.57 0.81 3.17
CA GLU A 288 5.14 -0.36 2.41
C GLU A 288 3.78 -0.92 2.89
N LEU A 289 3.31 -0.55 4.09
CA LEU A 289 2.06 -1.03 4.67
C LEU A 289 0.82 -0.40 4.01
N CYS A 290 0.89 0.88 3.63
CA CYS A 290 -0.21 1.61 3.01
C CYS A 290 -0.19 1.55 1.47
N CYS A 291 0.92 1.08 0.87
CA CYS A 291 1.08 0.94 -0.57
C CYS A 291 0.36 -0.32 -1.10
N LYS A 292 -0.89 -0.18 -1.53
CA LYS A 292 -1.74 -1.28 -1.98
C LYS A 292 -1.43 -1.64 -3.45
N PRO A 293 -0.99 -2.88 -3.77
CA PRO A 293 -0.67 -3.28 -5.14
C PRO A 293 -1.95 -3.48 -5.95
N LEU A 294 -1.96 -2.98 -7.19
CA LEU A 294 -3.12 -3.04 -8.07
C LEU A 294 -2.88 -3.90 -9.31
N CYS A 295 -1.69 -3.78 -9.93
CA CYS A 295 -1.30 -4.59 -11.08
C CYS A 295 0.17 -4.99 -10.98
N LEU A 296 0.42 -6.28 -11.22
CA LEU A 296 1.74 -6.88 -11.27
C LEU A 296 1.91 -7.53 -12.63
N MET A 297 2.99 -7.19 -13.33
CA MET A 297 3.31 -7.76 -14.64
C MET A 297 4.80 -8.11 -14.74
N LEU A 298 5.12 -9.17 -15.48
CA LEU A 298 6.49 -9.46 -15.91
C LEU A 298 6.69 -8.80 -17.27
N ALA A 299 7.25 -7.58 -17.26
CA ALA A 299 7.45 -6.75 -18.43
C ALA A 299 8.66 -5.84 -18.21
N ASP A 300 9.25 -5.36 -19.30
CA ASP A 300 10.20 -4.25 -19.26
C ASP A 300 9.41 -2.94 -19.28
N GLU A 301 9.69 -2.01 -18.36
CA GLU A 301 9.10 -0.66 -18.39
C GLU A 301 9.48 0.13 -19.65
N SER A 302 10.49 -0.33 -20.38
CA SER A 302 10.98 0.29 -21.61
C SER A 302 10.30 -0.29 -22.87
N ASP A 303 9.51 -1.36 -22.73
CA ASP A 303 8.66 -1.92 -23.79
C ASP A 303 7.31 -1.19 -23.73
N HIS A 304 7.17 -0.16 -24.56
CA HIS A 304 6.03 0.75 -24.54
C HIS A 304 4.73 0.03 -24.92
N GLU A 305 4.79 -0.85 -25.91
CA GLU A 305 3.67 -1.61 -26.44
C GLU A 305 3.08 -2.54 -25.38
N THR A 306 3.92 -3.33 -24.72
CA THR A 306 3.47 -4.21 -23.63
C THR A 306 2.95 -3.40 -22.45
N LEU A 307 3.65 -2.32 -22.06
CA LEU A 307 3.25 -1.47 -20.93
C LEU A 307 1.87 -0.81 -21.17
N THR A 308 1.66 -0.23 -22.34
CA THR A 308 0.37 0.38 -22.72
C THR A 308 -0.74 -0.65 -22.83
N ALA A 309 -0.49 -1.81 -23.42
CA ALA A 309 -1.49 -2.87 -23.56
C ALA A 309 -2.01 -3.35 -22.19
N ILE A 310 -1.12 -3.50 -21.20
CA ILE A 310 -1.48 -3.97 -19.85
C ILE A 310 -2.06 -2.87 -18.97
N LEU A 311 -1.55 -1.65 -19.03
CA LEU A 311 -1.99 -0.55 -18.16
C LEU A 311 -3.20 0.23 -18.68
N SER A 312 -3.43 0.27 -20.00
CA SER A 312 -4.54 1.06 -20.57
C SER A 312 -5.94 0.72 -20.01
N PRO A 313 -6.29 -0.54 -19.64
CA PRO A 313 -7.56 -0.82 -18.98
C PRO A 313 -7.68 -0.13 -17.62
N LEU A 314 -6.60 -0.07 -16.83
CA LEU A 314 -6.59 0.64 -15.55
C LEU A 314 -6.74 2.15 -15.73
N ILE A 315 -6.10 2.71 -16.75
CA ILE A 315 -6.24 4.14 -17.06
C ILE A 315 -7.66 4.45 -17.53
N ALA A 316 -8.27 3.60 -18.36
CA ALA A 316 -9.65 3.76 -18.78
C ALA A 316 -10.63 3.70 -17.58
N GLU A 317 -10.43 2.76 -16.66
CA GLU A 317 -11.17 2.67 -15.39
C GLU A 317 -10.99 3.94 -14.55
N ARG A 318 -9.74 4.41 -14.39
CA ARG A 318 -9.39 5.64 -13.67
C ARG A 318 -10.08 6.88 -14.23
N GLU A 319 -10.02 7.08 -15.55
CA GLU A 319 -10.66 8.24 -16.21
C GLU A 319 -12.19 8.21 -16.09
N ALA A 320 -12.80 7.03 -16.15
CA ALA A 320 -14.24 6.88 -15.94
C ALA A 320 -14.63 7.28 -14.50
N MET A 321 -13.83 6.90 -13.50
CA MET A 321 -14.10 7.19 -12.08
C MET A 321 -14.00 8.67 -11.71
N LYS A 322 -13.18 9.47 -12.41
CA LYS A 322 -13.05 10.92 -12.12
C LYS A 322 -14.36 11.70 -12.26
N ASN A 323 -15.24 11.24 -13.14
CA ASN A 323 -16.48 11.93 -13.50
C ASN A 323 -17.73 11.28 -12.88
N SER A 324 -17.55 10.46 -11.83
CA SER A 324 -18.62 9.73 -11.17
C SER A 324 -18.46 9.74 -9.64
N GLU A 325 -19.52 9.39 -8.94
CA GLU A 325 -19.58 9.31 -7.49
C GLU A 325 -19.83 7.86 -7.07
N LEU A 326 -19.03 7.36 -6.13
CA LEU A 326 -19.17 6.02 -5.56
C LEU A 326 -20.14 6.04 -4.39
N LEU A 327 -21.15 5.17 -4.43
CA LEU A 327 -22.06 4.88 -3.33
C LEU A 327 -21.61 3.60 -2.63
N LEU A 328 -21.31 3.69 -1.34
CA LEU A 328 -20.82 2.60 -0.52
C LEU A 328 -21.46 2.65 0.86
N GLU A 329 -22.07 1.55 1.28
CA GLU A 329 -22.63 1.43 2.63
C GLU A 329 -21.50 1.32 3.65
N MET A 330 -21.46 2.17 4.66
CA MET A 330 -20.48 2.15 5.75
C MET A 330 -21.18 2.48 7.07
N GLY A 331 -20.98 1.68 8.12
CA GLY A 331 -21.66 1.82 9.40
C GLY A 331 -23.19 1.69 9.29
N GLY A 332 -23.68 0.94 8.30
CA GLY A 332 -25.12 0.81 7.99
C GLY A 332 -25.72 1.98 7.20
N ILE A 333 -24.91 2.93 6.72
CA ILE A 333 -25.37 4.13 6.03
C ILE A 333 -24.73 4.21 4.65
N LEU A 334 -25.55 4.47 3.62
CA LEU A 334 -25.06 4.68 2.26
C LEU A 334 -24.34 6.04 2.15
N ARG A 335 -23.03 6.02 1.91
CA ARG A 335 -22.18 7.21 1.80
C ARG A 335 -21.66 7.40 0.37
N THR A 336 -21.37 8.65 0.02
CA THR A 336 -21.00 9.08 -1.33
C THR A 336 -19.55 9.55 -1.37
N PHE A 337 -18.73 9.01 -2.28
CA PHE A 337 -17.30 9.30 -2.41
C PHE A 337 -16.96 9.81 -3.82
N LYS A 338 -16.06 10.80 -3.88
CA LYS A 338 -15.41 11.31 -5.08
C LYS A 338 -13.91 11.07 -4.98
N PHE A 339 -13.26 10.83 -6.11
CA PHE A 339 -11.83 10.51 -6.14
C PHE A 339 -11.02 11.57 -6.87
N ILE A 340 -9.87 11.91 -6.30
CA ILE A 340 -8.83 12.70 -6.94
C ILE A 340 -7.59 11.82 -7.04
N PHE A 341 -7.24 11.44 -8.27
CA PHE A 341 -6.07 10.63 -8.55
C PHE A 341 -4.86 11.52 -8.80
N ARG A 342 -3.75 11.24 -8.10
CA ARG A 342 -2.50 11.99 -8.21
C ARG A 342 -1.35 11.05 -8.53
N GLY A 343 -1.00 10.98 -9.80
CA GLY A 343 0.13 10.19 -10.28
C GLY A 343 1.46 10.89 -9.99
N THR A 344 2.03 10.69 -8.80
CA THR A 344 3.28 11.34 -8.35
C THR A 344 4.41 10.35 -8.06
N GLY A 345 4.09 9.08 -7.78
CA GLY A 345 5.09 8.07 -7.43
C GLY A 345 5.71 7.40 -8.64
N TYR A 346 6.24 8.20 -9.58
CA TYR A 346 6.89 7.77 -10.81
C TYR A 346 8.29 8.38 -10.84
N ASP A 347 9.30 7.62 -11.27
CA ASP A 347 10.63 8.19 -11.49
C ASP A 347 10.66 9.02 -12.78
N GLU A 348 11.70 9.84 -12.97
CA GLU A 348 11.79 10.70 -14.16
C GLU A 348 11.81 9.90 -15.48
N LYS A 349 12.39 8.68 -15.47
CA LYS A 349 12.46 7.85 -16.68
C LYS A 349 11.04 7.45 -17.11
N LEU A 350 10.25 6.93 -16.18
CA LEU A 350 8.89 6.48 -16.45
C LEU A 350 7.96 7.65 -16.77
N VAL A 351 8.08 8.80 -16.07
CA VAL A 351 7.31 10.01 -16.41
C VAL A 351 7.55 10.41 -17.86
N ARG A 352 8.81 10.45 -18.31
CA ARG A 352 9.15 10.81 -19.69
C ARG A 352 8.52 9.83 -20.69
N GLU A 353 8.60 8.54 -20.41
CA GLU A 353 8.04 7.49 -21.27
C GLU A 353 6.51 7.59 -21.40
N VAL A 354 5.78 7.74 -20.29
CA VAL A 354 4.31 7.72 -20.28
C VAL A 354 3.65 9.04 -20.71
N GLU A 355 4.39 10.15 -20.61
CA GLU A 355 3.99 11.48 -21.07
C GLU A 355 4.55 11.83 -22.47
N GLY A 356 5.17 10.86 -23.16
CA GLY A 356 5.62 11.04 -24.54
C GLY A 356 6.78 12.03 -24.73
N LEU A 357 7.58 12.23 -23.68
CA LEU A 357 8.75 13.11 -23.68
C LEU A 357 10.00 12.33 -24.09
N GLU A 358 10.93 13.01 -24.74
CA GLU A 358 12.25 12.43 -24.99
C GLU A 358 12.95 11.96 -23.70
N ALA A 359 13.80 10.94 -23.81
CA ALA A 359 14.50 10.35 -22.67
C ALA A 359 15.38 11.35 -21.89
N SER A 360 15.82 10.96 -20.69
CA SER A 360 16.51 11.83 -19.72
C SER A 360 17.80 12.51 -20.21
N GLY A 361 18.36 12.08 -21.33
CA GLY A 361 19.52 12.68 -22.00
C GLY A 361 19.20 13.82 -22.99
N SER A 362 17.92 14.08 -23.27
CA SER A 362 17.44 15.11 -24.20
C SER A 362 17.98 16.51 -23.89
N THR A 363 18.01 17.37 -24.91
CA THR A 363 18.19 18.83 -24.76
C THR A 363 17.11 19.45 -23.87
N TYR A 364 15.87 18.95 -23.89
CA TYR A 364 14.79 19.40 -23.00
C TYR A 364 14.91 18.70 -21.64
N ILE A 365 15.44 19.45 -20.68
CA ILE A 365 15.95 18.90 -19.43
C ILE A 365 14.87 18.57 -18.40
N CYS A 366 13.71 19.24 -18.51
CA CYS A 366 12.68 19.22 -17.48
C CYS A 366 11.42 18.50 -17.95
N THR A 367 10.75 17.84 -17.01
CA THR A 367 9.40 17.27 -17.20
C THR A 367 8.31 18.26 -16.80
N LEU A 368 8.69 19.42 -16.25
CA LEU A 368 7.79 20.44 -15.69
C LEU A 368 7.74 21.71 -16.55
N CYS A 369 8.83 22.02 -17.26
CA CYS A 369 8.95 23.23 -18.07
C CYS A 369 9.69 22.96 -19.38
N ASP A 370 9.72 23.94 -20.26
CA ASP A 370 10.27 23.80 -21.62
C ASP A 370 11.75 24.20 -21.77
N ALA A 371 12.42 24.49 -20.65
CA ALA A 371 13.81 24.89 -20.67
C ALA A 371 14.71 23.83 -21.33
N THR A 372 15.60 24.29 -22.20
CA THR A 372 16.72 23.49 -22.69
C THR A 372 17.81 23.36 -21.63
N ARG A 373 18.74 22.41 -21.78
CA ARG A 373 19.91 22.27 -20.90
C ARG A 373 20.75 23.54 -20.83
N LEU A 374 20.91 24.24 -21.96
CA LEU A 374 21.71 25.45 -22.06
C LEU A 374 21.03 26.59 -21.30
N GLU A 375 19.76 26.86 -21.59
CA GLU A 375 18.96 27.90 -20.90
C GLU A 375 18.89 27.63 -19.40
N ALA A 376 18.62 26.37 -19.01
CA ALA A 376 18.57 25.97 -17.62
C ALA A 376 19.92 26.16 -16.91
N SER A 377 21.06 25.98 -17.60
CA SER A 377 22.39 26.22 -17.02
C SER A 377 22.74 27.70 -16.85
N GLN A 378 22.13 28.58 -17.64
CA GLN A 378 22.36 30.03 -17.58
C GLN A 378 21.46 30.70 -16.53
N ASN A 379 20.17 30.35 -16.52
CA ASN A 379 19.17 30.97 -15.64
C ASN A 379 19.08 30.25 -14.28
N LEU A 380 19.19 28.92 -14.25
CA LEU A 380 19.15 28.03 -13.09
C LEU A 380 17.84 28.02 -12.29
N VAL A 381 17.39 29.17 -11.80
CA VAL A 381 16.33 29.30 -10.78
C VAL A 381 15.02 29.88 -11.31
N PHE A 382 15.03 30.80 -12.27
CA PHE A 382 13.80 31.49 -12.69
C PHE A 382 13.08 30.74 -13.81
N HIS A 383 12.32 29.71 -13.43
CA HIS A 383 11.44 28.96 -14.34
C HIS A 383 10.10 28.73 -13.65
N SER A 384 9.05 28.52 -14.43
CA SER A 384 7.73 28.12 -13.95
C SER A 384 7.31 26.79 -14.54
N ILE A 385 6.36 26.12 -13.88
CA ILE A 385 5.74 24.91 -14.43
C ILE A 385 4.82 25.33 -15.58
N THR A 386 5.04 24.72 -16.74
CA THR A 386 4.27 24.98 -17.97
C THR A 386 3.65 23.71 -18.53
N ARG A 387 4.33 22.56 -18.37
CA ARG A 387 3.85 21.28 -18.91
C ARG A 387 2.65 20.75 -18.15
N SER A 388 1.71 20.19 -18.91
CA SER A 388 0.60 19.39 -18.39
C SER A 388 0.26 18.25 -19.35
N HIS A 389 -0.47 17.25 -18.85
CA HIS A 389 -0.91 16.12 -19.68
C HIS A 389 -1.74 16.56 -20.89
N ALA A 390 -2.68 17.51 -20.68
CA ALA A 390 -3.51 18.06 -21.75
C ALA A 390 -2.66 18.77 -22.81
N GLU A 391 -1.70 19.60 -22.39
CA GLU A 391 -0.80 20.29 -23.31
C GLU A 391 0.09 19.30 -24.09
N ASN A 392 0.60 18.24 -23.44
CA ASN A 392 1.39 17.23 -24.13
C ASN A 392 0.58 16.49 -25.21
N LEU A 393 -0.71 16.22 -24.97
CA LEU A 393 -1.59 15.63 -25.99
C LEU A 393 -1.74 16.57 -27.21
N GLU A 394 -1.94 17.86 -26.98
CA GLU A 394 -2.02 18.86 -28.04
C GLU A 394 -0.70 18.98 -28.82
N ARG A 395 0.44 19.03 -28.10
CA ARG A 395 1.78 19.04 -28.70
C ARG A 395 2.05 17.81 -29.56
N TYR A 396 1.60 16.63 -29.11
CA TYR A 396 1.71 15.42 -29.91
C TYR A 396 0.86 15.49 -31.19
N GLU A 397 -0.35 16.04 -31.15
CA GLU A 397 -1.16 16.20 -32.37
C GLU A 397 -0.51 17.18 -33.37
N ILE A 398 0.16 18.23 -32.88
CA ILE A 398 0.98 19.12 -33.72
C ILE A 398 2.15 18.35 -34.33
N TRP A 399 2.89 17.56 -33.53
CA TRP A 399 3.99 16.72 -34.00
C TRP A 399 3.54 15.74 -35.09
N ARG A 400 2.42 15.06 -34.88
CA ARG A 400 1.89 14.05 -35.80
C ARG A 400 1.34 14.65 -37.10
N SER A 401 0.67 15.80 -37.02
CA SER A 401 0.02 16.41 -38.18
C SER A 401 0.92 17.37 -38.97
N ASN A 402 1.98 17.90 -38.35
CA ASN A 402 2.87 18.92 -38.90
C ASN A 402 2.13 20.00 -39.73
N PRO A 403 1.22 20.77 -39.10
CA PRO A 403 0.34 21.69 -39.83
C PRO A 403 1.09 22.88 -40.44
N TYR A 404 2.32 23.13 -39.99
CA TYR A 404 3.17 24.24 -40.45
C TYR A 404 4.19 23.81 -41.50
N HIS A 405 4.23 22.53 -41.89
CA HIS A 405 5.20 21.97 -42.84
C HIS A 405 6.66 22.28 -42.48
N GLU A 406 6.97 22.26 -41.19
CA GLU A 406 8.30 22.53 -40.66
C GLU A 406 9.24 21.34 -40.89
N SER A 407 10.53 21.62 -40.92
CA SER A 407 11.54 20.56 -40.84
C SER A 407 11.48 19.84 -39.49
N VAL A 408 12.09 18.65 -39.40
CA VAL A 408 12.06 17.85 -38.16
C VAL A 408 12.63 18.59 -36.94
N ASP A 409 13.69 19.37 -37.14
CA ASP A 409 14.34 20.10 -36.04
C ASP A 409 13.50 21.30 -35.57
N GLU A 410 12.89 22.03 -36.50
CA GLU A 410 11.96 23.14 -36.20
C GLU A 410 10.69 22.62 -35.52
N LEU A 411 10.12 21.53 -36.03
CA LEU A 411 8.93 20.91 -35.44
C LEU A 411 9.22 20.38 -34.03
N ARG A 412 10.37 19.72 -33.84
CA ARG A 412 10.85 19.26 -32.53
C ARG A 412 10.99 20.41 -31.54
N ASP A 413 11.50 21.56 -31.99
CA ASP A 413 11.55 22.75 -31.14
C ASP A 413 10.19 23.35 -30.84
N ARG A 414 9.28 23.39 -31.82
CA ARG A 414 7.90 23.85 -31.60
C ARG A 414 7.18 23.04 -30.52
N VAL A 415 7.30 21.72 -30.57
CA VAL A 415 6.63 20.81 -29.62
C VAL A 415 7.46 20.55 -28.36
N LYS A 416 8.64 21.19 -28.24
CA LYS A 416 9.56 21.09 -27.10
C LYS A 416 9.89 19.64 -26.73
N GLY A 417 10.13 18.80 -27.73
CA GLY A 417 10.53 17.39 -27.56
C GLY A 417 9.40 16.43 -27.12
N VAL A 418 8.13 16.78 -27.36
CA VAL A 418 7.01 15.81 -27.28
C VAL A 418 6.88 15.11 -28.63
N SER A 419 7.30 13.85 -28.70
CA SER A 419 7.36 13.07 -29.96
C SER A 419 6.58 11.76 -29.93
N ALA A 420 5.98 11.42 -28.79
CA ALA A 420 5.12 10.26 -28.62
C ALA A 420 3.81 10.67 -27.94
N LYS A 421 2.77 9.85 -28.06
CA LYS A 421 1.46 10.16 -27.50
C LYS A 421 1.45 9.85 -26.00
N PRO A 422 1.15 10.83 -25.12
CA PRO A 422 0.91 10.55 -23.72
C PRO A 422 -0.25 9.57 -23.52
N PHE A 423 -0.16 8.67 -22.54
CA PHE A 423 -1.25 7.74 -22.23
C PHE A 423 -1.59 7.61 -20.74
N ILE A 424 -0.70 8.03 -19.83
CA ILE A 424 -0.99 8.14 -18.39
C ILE A 424 -0.86 9.60 -17.99
N GLU A 425 -1.93 10.17 -17.45
CA GLU A 425 -1.87 11.50 -16.85
C GLU A 425 -1.07 11.45 -15.53
N THR A 426 0.07 12.13 -15.52
CA THR A 426 0.90 12.34 -14.33
C THR A 426 0.73 13.76 -13.79
N VAL A 427 0.99 13.93 -12.50
CA VAL A 427 1.00 15.27 -11.89
C VAL A 427 2.40 15.87 -12.05
N PRO A 428 2.55 17.10 -12.56
CA PRO A 428 3.85 17.75 -12.70
C PRO A 428 4.46 18.05 -11.33
N SER A 429 5.22 17.09 -10.80
CA SER A 429 5.86 17.12 -9.48
C SER A 429 7.28 16.53 -9.53
N ILE A 430 7.92 16.37 -8.37
CA ILE A 430 9.28 15.81 -8.23
C ILE A 430 9.22 14.56 -7.36
N ASP A 431 9.82 13.47 -7.81
CA ASP A 431 10.04 12.33 -6.92
C ASP A 431 11.20 12.60 -5.95
N ALA A 432 10.88 12.75 -4.66
CA ALA A 432 11.85 13.10 -3.64
C ALA A 432 12.94 12.03 -3.45
N LEU A 433 12.64 10.76 -3.69
CA LEU A 433 13.61 9.67 -3.54
C LEU A 433 14.68 9.73 -4.64
N HIS A 434 14.25 9.74 -5.91
CA HIS A 434 15.19 9.82 -7.02
C HIS A 434 15.89 11.18 -7.11
N CYS A 435 15.25 12.26 -6.65
CA CYS A 435 15.89 13.56 -6.47
C CYS A 435 17.10 13.48 -5.55
N ASP A 436 16.95 12.87 -4.36
CA ASP A 436 18.06 12.67 -3.44
C ASP A 436 19.18 11.81 -4.02
N ILE A 437 18.83 10.71 -4.70
CA ILE A 437 19.80 9.80 -5.31
C ILE A 437 20.57 10.52 -6.42
N GLY A 438 19.86 11.28 -7.26
CA GLY A 438 20.44 12.06 -8.36
C GLY A 438 21.37 13.15 -7.84
N ASN A 439 20.93 13.94 -6.86
CA ASN A 439 21.74 15.00 -6.28
C ASN A 439 22.96 14.44 -5.54
N ALA A 440 22.81 13.38 -4.75
CA ALA A 440 23.95 12.75 -4.07
C ALA A 440 24.96 12.15 -5.06
N THR A 441 24.50 11.59 -6.17
CA THR A 441 25.39 11.12 -7.25
C THR A 441 26.16 12.27 -7.87
N GLU A 442 25.54 13.44 -8.00
CA GLU A 442 26.19 14.64 -8.54
C GLU A 442 27.21 15.24 -7.56
N PHE A 443 26.89 15.31 -6.27
CA PHE A 443 27.87 15.69 -5.23
C PHE A 443 29.04 14.71 -5.15
N TYR A 444 28.79 13.41 -5.25
CA TYR A 444 29.86 12.41 -5.31
C TYR A 444 30.81 12.65 -6.49
N ARG A 445 30.28 13.05 -7.66
CA ARG A 445 31.11 13.45 -8.82
C ARG A 445 31.87 14.75 -8.57
N ILE A 446 31.25 15.74 -7.93
CA ILE A 446 31.95 16.97 -7.53
C ILE A 446 33.14 16.61 -6.63
N PHE A 447 32.95 15.79 -5.59
CA PHE A 447 34.04 15.38 -4.69
C PHE A 447 35.20 14.72 -5.44
N GLN A 448 34.93 13.84 -6.41
CA GLN A 448 35.97 13.23 -7.25
C GLN A 448 36.75 14.28 -8.07
N MET A 449 36.06 15.27 -8.62
CA MET A 449 36.67 16.32 -9.45
C MET A 449 37.48 17.31 -8.62
N GLU A 450 37.04 17.61 -7.40
CA GLU A 450 37.76 18.49 -6.47
C GLU A 450 39.05 17.85 -5.95
N ILE A 451 39.02 16.55 -5.63
CA ILE A 451 40.22 15.77 -5.28
C ILE A 451 41.25 15.81 -6.42
N GLY A 452 40.76 15.79 -7.66
CA GLY A 452 41.57 15.83 -8.87
C GLY A 452 42.01 17.21 -9.33
N GLU A 453 41.55 18.28 -8.68
CA GLU A 453 41.75 19.67 -9.11
C GLU A 453 41.45 19.90 -10.61
N VAL A 454 40.35 19.33 -11.13
CA VAL A 454 39.97 19.38 -12.57
C VAL A 454 39.90 20.81 -13.11
N TYR A 455 39.60 21.79 -12.26
CA TYR A 455 39.59 23.20 -12.62
C TYR A 455 40.97 23.77 -13.01
N LYS A 456 42.08 23.12 -12.61
CA LYS A 456 43.44 23.47 -13.06
C LYS A 456 43.85 22.70 -14.31
N ASN A 457 43.39 21.47 -14.44
CA ASN A 457 43.77 20.58 -15.55
C ASN A 457 42.53 19.89 -16.12
N PRO A 458 41.93 20.43 -17.19
CA PRO A 458 40.66 19.92 -17.72
C PRO A 458 40.82 18.59 -18.49
N ASP A 459 41.96 18.38 -19.13
CA ASP A 459 42.24 17.21 -19.98
C ASP A 459 42.83 16.05 -19.17
N VAL A 460 41.95 15.38 -18.43
CA VAL A 460 42.31 14.29 -17.51
C VAL A 460 42.00 12.92 -18.14
N SER A 461 42.96 12.00 -18.03
CA SER A 461 42.80 10.61 -18.49
C SER A 461 41.71 9.84 -17.73
N LYS A 462 41.18 8.76 -18.33
CA LYS A 462 40.19 7.89 -17.66
C LYS A 462 40.80 7.19 -16.45
N GLU A 463 42.09 6.88 -16.51
CA GLU A 463 42.89 6.22 -15.46
C GLU A 463 43.01 7.12 -14.23
N GLU A 464 43.28 8.41 -14.41
CA GLU A 464 43.35 9.38 -13.30
C GLU A 464 41.99 9.59 -12.64
N ARG A 465 40.90 9.69 -13.41
CA ARG A 465 39.54 9.78 -12.85
C ARG A 465 39.20 8.56 -12.00
N LYS A 466 39.57 7.36 -12.46
CA LYS A 466 39.44 6.12 -11.68
C LYS A 466 40.28 6.17 -10.40
N ARG A 467 41.50 6.71 -10.46
CA ARG A 467 42.36 6.88 -9.29
C ARG A 467 41.71 7.79 -8.23
N TRP A 468 41.11 8.91 -8.62
CA TRP A 468 40.42 9.82 -7.70
C TRP A 468 39.19 9.18 -7.07
N GLN A 469 38.41 8.44 -7.88
CA GLN A 469 37.30 7.64 -7.37
C GLN A 469 37.77 6.66 -6.28
N LEU A 470 38.83 5.89 -6.54
CA LEU A 470 39.37 4.93 -5.57
C LEU A 470 39.90 5.60 -4.29
N ILE A 471 40.50 6.79 -4.41
CA ILE A 471 40.95 7.58 -3.26
C ILE A 471 39.75 8.00 -2.40
N LEU A 472 38.72 8.58 -3.03
CA LEU A 472 37.49 8.99 -2.36
C LEU A 472 36.82 7.79 -1.67
N ASP A 473 36.65 6.68 -2.38
CA ASP A 473 36.03 5.46 -1.88
C ASP A 473 36.76 4.87 -0.67
N LYS A 474 38.10 4.84 -0.72
CA LYS A 474 38.92 4.38 0.40
C LYS A 474 38.76 5.30 1.61
N HIS A 475 38.69 6.61 1.38
CA HIS A 475 38.57 7.59 2.45
C HIS A 475 37.18 7.59 3.09
N LEU A 476 36.10 7.57 2.29
CA LEU A 476 34.72 7.46 2.77
C LEU A 476 34.49 6.16 3.53
N ARG A 477 35.11 5.05 3.12
CA ARG A 477 35.08 3.80 3.90
C ARG A 477 35.75 3.97 5.26
N LYS A 478 36.90 4.64 5.31
CA LYS A 478 37.69 4.82 6.55
C LYS A 478 37.02 5.78 7.54
N LYS A 479 36.51 6.92 7.06
CA LYS A 479 35.97 7.99 7.91
C LYS A 479 34.47 7.88 8.15
N MET A 480 33.70 7.51 7.12
CA MET A 480 32.23 7.51 7.15
C MET A 480 31.61 6.11 7.22
N ASN A 481 32.43 5.05 7.25
CA ASN A 481 31.98 3.66 7.18
C ASN A 481 31.09 3.38 5.95
N LEU A 482 31.33 4.10 4.85
CA LEU A 482 30.59 3.96 3.60
C LEU A 482 31.31 2.99 2.66
N LYS A 483 30.67 1.85 2.38
CA LYS A 483 31.17 0.90 1.40
C LYS A 483 30.84 1.39 -0.01
N PRO A 484 31.81 1.46 -0.94
CA PRO A 484 31.57 1.80 -2.33
C PRO A 484 30.51 0.91 -2.96
N MET A 485 29.69 1.49 -3.84
CA MET A 485 28.61 0.79 -4.53
C MET A 485 28.61 1.18 -6.01
N MET A 486 28.19 0.26 -6.88
CA MET A 486 28.10 0.53 -8.32
C MET A 486 26.96 1.49 -8.66
N ARG A 487 25.81 1.35 -8.01
CA ARG A 487 24.65 2.24 -8.16
C ARG A 487 24.33 2.86 -6.80
N MET A 488 24.21 4.19 -6.77
CA MET A 488 23.86 4.95 -5.58
C MET A 488 22.49 4.51 -5.05
N SER A 489 22.38 4.24 -3.75
CA SER A 489 21.10 3.93 -3.09
C SER A 489 20.67 5.09 -2.20
N GLY A 490 19.37 5.17 -1.90
CA GLY A 490 18.84 6.21 -0.99
C GLY A 490 19.51 6.20 0.39
N ASN A 491 19.87 5.02 0.92
CA ASN A 491 20.58 4.90 2.20
C ASN A 491 22.01 5.50 2.12
N PHE A 492 22.70 5.30 1.01
CA PHE A 492 24.03 5.87 0.82
C PHE A 492 23.93 7.38 0.61
N ALA A 493 22.99 7.83 -0.22
CA ALA A 493 22.71 9.25 -0.45
C ALA A 493 22.46 10.00 0.88
N ARG A 494 21.61 9.45 1.76
CA ARG A 494 21.34 10.03 3.08
C ARG A 494 22.59 10.19 3.96
N LYS A 495 23.54 9.26 3.89
CA LYS A 495 24.78 9.34 4.67
C LYS A 495 25.81 10.26 4.03
N LEU A 496 25.92 10.24 2.70
CA LEU A 496 26.86 11.05 1.93
C LEU A 496 26.52 12.55 2.01
N MET A 497 25.22 12.89 2.01
CA MET A 497 24.77 14.28 2.09
C MET A 497 24.72 14.75 3.55
N SER A 498 25.91 14.96 4.13
CA SER A 498 26.12 15.37 5.53
C SER A 498 27.33 16.30 5.67
N LYS A 499 27.37 17.10 6.76
CA LYS A 499 28.48 18.03 7.02
C LYS A 499 29.77 17.27 7.28
N GLU A 500 29.69 16.18 8.04
CA GLU A 500 30.79 15.30 8.38
C GLU A 500 31.43 14.67 7.12
N THR A 501 30.61 14.34 6.11
CA THR A 501 31.15 13.84 4.84
C THR A 501 31.95 14.91 4.11
N VAL A 502 31.45 16.14 4.04
CA VAL A 502 32.15 17.22 3.34
C VAL A 502 33.46 17.57 4.06
N GLU A 503 33.48 17.54 5.39
CA GLU A 503 34.68 17.72 6.20
C GLU A 503 35.72 16.64 5.93
N ALA A 504 35.31 15.37 5.91
CA ALA A 504 36.20 14.26 5.57
C ALA A 504 36.75 14.39 4.13
N VAL A 505 35.92 14.80 3.17
CA VAL A 505 36.37 15.01 1.79
C VAL A 505 37.35 16.19 1.68
N CYS A 506 37.18 17.26 2.47
CA CYS A 506 38.12 18.38 2.49
C CYS A 506 39.54 17.96 2.90
N GLU A 507 39.72 16.92 3.73
CA GLU A 507 41.05 16.36 4.06
C GLU A 507 41.84 15.87 2.84
N LEU A 508 41.15 15.60 1.72
CA LEU A 508 41.76 15.14 0.46
C LEU A 508 42.03 16.27 -0.53
N ILE A 509 41.54 17.48 -0.27
CA ILE A 509 41.62 18.62 -1.19
C ILE A 509 42.72 19.56 -0.68
N LYS A 510 43.58 20.05 -1.58
CA LYS A 510 44.74 20.89 -1.17
C LYS A 510 44.39 22.37 -0.97
N CYS A 511 43.41 22.88 -1.70
CA CYS A 511 43.11 24.30 -1.73
C CYS A 511 42.02 24.66 -0.70
N GLU A 512 42.38 25.47 0.29
CA GLU A 512 41.48 25.92 1.37
C GLU A 512 40.26 26.68 0.85
N GLU A 513 40.41 27.55 -0.17
CA GLU A 513 39.26 28.24 -0.77
C GLU A 513 38.22 27.28 -1.37
N ARG A 514 38.66 26.10 -1.85
CA ARG A 514 37.75 25.06 -2.34
C ARG A 514 37.03 24.35 -1.20
N HIS A 515 37.65 24.26 -0.02
CA HIS A 515 36.99 23.70 1.16
C HIS A 515 35.81 24.58 1.56
N GLU A 516 36.01 25.90 1.62
CA GLU A 516 34.94 26.86 1.94
C GLU A 516 33.79 26.75 0.94
N ALA A 517 34.09 26.73 -0.37
CA ALA A 517 33.08 26.59 -1.42
C ALA A 517 32.29 25.28 -1.31
N LEU A 518 32.95 24.14 -1.02
CA LEU A 518 32.27 22.86 -0.84
C LEU A 518 31.42 22.80 0.43
N LYS A 519 31.95 23.35 1.53
CA LYS A 519 31.23 23.41 2.82
C LYS A 519 29.99 24.28 2.69
N GLU A 520 30.10 25.43 2.05
CA GLU A 520 28.97 26.31 1.77
C GLU A 520 27.94 25.63 0.85
N LEU A 521 28.39 24.98 -0.23
CA LEU A 521 27.50 24.25 -1.14
C LEU A 521 26.71 23.14 -0.41
N MET A 522 27.38 22.37 0.44
CA MET A 522 26.72 21.34 1.25
C MET A 522 25.77 21.95 2.29
N ASP A 523 26.16 23.05 2.96
CA ASP A 523 25.31 23.72 3.95
C ASP A 523 24.01 24.24 3.32
N LEU A 524 24.10 24.87 2.14
CA LEU A 524 22.93 25.31 1.37
C LEU A 524 22.05 24.13 0.97
N TYR A 525 22.64 23.03 0.47
CA TYR A 525 21.88 21.82 0.16
C TYR A 525 21.13 21.29 1.39
N LEU A 526 21.78 21.23 2.55
CA LEU A 526 21.18 20.76 3.80
C LEU A 526 20.09 21.69 4.35
N LYS A 527 20.15 22.99 4.04
CA LYS A 527 19.06 23.95 4.34
C LYS A 527 17.87 23.79 3.42
N MET A 528 18.09 23.48 2.15
CA MET A 528 17.01 23.32 1.18
C MET A 528 16.34 21.94 1.26
N LYS A 529 17.12 20.88 1.48
CA LYS A 529 16.68 19.49 1.45
C LYS A 529 15.44 19.16 2.30
N PRO A 530 15.31 19.65 3.55
CA PRO A 530 14.14 19.37 4.37
C PRO A 530 12.82 19.80 3.72
N VAL A 531 12.84 20.85 2.88
CA VAL A 531 11.63 21.42 2.27
C VAL A 531 10.96 20.45 1.29
N TRP A 532 11.73 19.79 0.41
CA TRP A 532 11.15 18.79 -0.51
C TRP A 532 11.03 17.38 0.09
N ARG A 533 11.64 17.12 1.27
CA ARG A 533 11.61 15.80 1.92
C ARG A 533 10.58 15.65 3.03
N SER A 534 10.25 16.74 3.71
CA SER A 534 9.26 16.76 4.78
C SER A 534 7.87 16.35 4.27
N SER A 535 7.08 15.72 5.15
CA SER A 535 5.69 15.39 4.82
C SER A 535 4.80 16.64 4.87
N CYS A 536 5.13 17.63 5.72
CA CYS A 536 4.44 18.92 5.78
C CYS A 536 5.44 20.06 6.08
N PRO A 537 6.19 20.57 5.08
CA PRO A 537 7.24 21.57 5.30
C PRO A 537 6.74 22.88 5.92
N ALA A 538 5.50 23.28 5.64
CA ALA A 538 4.88 24.46 6.26
C ALA A 538 4.75 24.37 7.80
N LYS A 539 4.73 23.15 8.36
CA LYS A 539 4.67 22.93 9.81
C LYS A 539 6.02 22.48 10.38
N GLU A 540 6.73 21.62 9.65
CA GLU A 540 7.97 20.99 10.14
C GLU A 540 9.20 21.87 9.95
N CYS A 541 9.25 22.70 8.91
CA CYS A 541 10.41 23.56 8.60
C CYS A 541 10.02 24.89 7.91
N PRO A 542 9.13 25.71 8.51
CA PRO A 542 8.60 26.92 7.87
C PRO A 542 9.66 27.96 7.54
N GLU A 543 10.69 28.13 8.39
CA GLU A 543 11.79 29.06 8.15
C GLU A 543 12.60 28.69 6.90
N LEU A 544 12.90 27.40 6.74
CA LEU A 544 13.64 26.89 5.58
C LEU A 544 12.81 27.01 4.29
N LEU A 545 11.50 26.79 4.38
CA LEU A 545 10.57 27.00 3.27
C LEU A 545 10.57 28.47 2.82
N CYS A 546 10.44 29.41 3.76
CA CYS A 546 10.46 30.85 3.45
C CYS A 546 11.78 31.31 2.84
N GLN A 547 12.90 30.73 3.27
CA GLN A 547 14.25 31.07 2.76
C GLN A 547 14.65 30.28 1.51
N TYR A 548 13.82 29.37 1.02
CA TYR A 548 14.20 28.44 -0.04
C TYR A 548 14.67 29.16 -1.30
N SER A 549 13.93 30.19 -1.75
CA SER A 549 14.27 30.96 -2.95
C SER A 549 15.63 31.63 -2.83
N TYR A 550 15.93 32.26 -1.68
CA TYR A 550 17.25 32.85 -1.40
C TYR A 550 18.36 31.79 -1.41
N ASN A 551 18.15 30.67 -0.71
CA ASN A 551 19.13 29.59 -0.65
C ASN A 551 19.38 28.97 -2.03
N SER A 552 18.34 28.81 -2.85
CA SER A 552 18.45 28.30 -4.22
C SER A 552 19.23 29.24 -5.14
N GLN A 553 19.03 30.55 -5.02
CA GLN A 553 19.79 31.57 -5.76
C GLN A 553 21.26 31.54 -5.36
N ARG A 554 21.55 31.50 -4.06
CA ARG A 554 22.94 31.42 -3.57
C ARG A 554 23.62 30.12 -4.00
N PHE A 555 22.90 29.00 -3.98
CA PHE A 555 23.40 27.71 -4.47
C PHE A 555 23.75 27.78 -5.96
N ALA A 556 22.85 28.34 -6.77
CA ALA A 556 23.03 28.56 -8.20
C ALA A 556 24.23 29.47 -8.50
N GLU A 557 24.39 30.57 -7.75
CA GLU A 557 25.54 31.48 -7.86
C GLU A 557 26.86 30.74 -7.59
N LEU A 558 26.91 29.90 -6.54
CA LEU A 558 28.08 29.09 -6.23
C LEU A 558 28.43 28.14 -7.38
N LEU A 559 27.43 27.49 -7.98
CA LEU A 559 27.63 26.62 -9.13
C LEU A 559 28.22 27.38 -10.33
N SER A 560 27.65 28.55 -10.66
CA SER A 560 28.07 29.37 -11.80
C SER A 560 29.43 30.03 -11.63
N THR A 561 29.86 30.25 -10.38
CA THR A 561 31.13 30.92 -10.08
C THR A 561 32.22 29.92 -9.71
N LYS A 562 32.10 29.25 -8.57
CA LYS A 562 33.11 28.35 -8.02
C LYS A 562 33.15 27.00 -8.75
N PHE A 563 32.04 26.53 -9.32
CA PHE A 563 31.99 25.25 -10.05
C PHE A 563 31.74 25.43 -11.56
N LYS A 564 32.08 26.62 -12.10
CA LYS A 564 31.90 26.98 -13.51
C LYS A 564 32.47 25.94 -14.48
N TYR A 565 33.65 25.40 -14.18
CA TYR A 565 34.32 24.37 -14.97
C TYR A 565 33.45 23.12 -15.24
N ARG A 566 32.43 22.87 -14.40
CA ARG A 566 31.50 21.76 -14.53
C ARG A 566 30.12 22.18 -15.03
N TYR A 567 29.62 23.35 -14.64
CA TYR A 567 28.22 23.74 -14.89
C TYR A 567 28.02 24.82 -15.96
N GLU A 568 29.09 25.34 -16.57
CA GLU A 568 28.98 26.20 -17.75
C GLU A 568 28.40 25.39 -18.94
N GLY A 569 27.20 25.79 -19.39
CA GLY A 569 26.51 25.17 -20.52
C GLY A 569 25.81 23.84 -20.24
N LYS A 570 25.83 23.34 -19.00
CA LYS A 570 25.16 22.09 -18.62
C LYS A 570 24.77 22.04 -17.15
N ILE A 571 23.64 21.40 -16.86
CA ILE A 571 23.17 21.09 -15.51
C ILE A 571 22.46 19.74 -15.51
N THR A 572 22.38 19.09 -14.34
CA THR A 572 21.64 17.84 -14.18
C THR A 572 20.14 18.11 -14.06
N ASN A 573 19.32 17.14 -14.48
CA ASN A 573 17.86 17.29 -14.48
C ASN A 573 17.34 17.54 -13.05
N TYR A 574 17.89 16.86 -12.05
CA TYR A 574 17.45 17.03 -10.66
C TYR A 574 17.95 18.33 -10.03
N PHE A 575 19.15 18.85 -10.33
CA PHE A 575 19.53 20.18 -9.87
C PHE A 575 18.60 21.26 -10.43
N HIS A 576 18.30 21.20 -11.73
CA HIS A 576 17.33 22.12 -12.32
C HIS A 576 15.96 22.02 -11.61
N LYS A 577 15.42 20.81 -11.43
CA LYS A 577 14.15 20.60 -10.71
C LYS A 577 14.17 21.15 -9.28
N THR A 578 15.24 20.89 -8.52
CA THR A 578 15.34 21.36 -7.12
C THR A 578 15.50 22.86 -7.00
N LEU A 579 16.23 23.49 -7.92
CA LEU A 579 16.54 24.92 -7.84
C LEU A 579 15.40 25.78 -8.38
N ALA A 580 14.65 25.30 -9.37
CA ALA A 580 13.63 26.10 -10.04
C ALA A 580 12.20 25.86 -9.53
N HIS A 581 11.81 24.61 -9.27
CA HIS A 581 10.38 24.26 -9.21
C HIS A 581 9.86 23.89 -7.82
N VAL A 582 10.74 23.66 -6.84
CA VAL A 582 10.32 23.22 -5.49
C VAL A 582 9.36 24.19 -4.80
N PRO A 583 9.59 25.53 -4.78
CA PRO A 583 8.66 26.47 -4.15
C PRO A 583 7.25 26.40 -4.76
N GLU A 584 7.15 26.43 -6.08
CA GLU A 584 5.88 26.38 -6.81
C GLU A 584 5.10 25.08 -6.54
N ILE A 585 5.80 23.93 -6.51
CA ILE A 585 5.15 22.65 -6.20
C ILE A 585 4.67 22.61 -4.76
N ILE A 586 5.45 23.12 -3.79
CA ILE A 586 5.04 23.14 -2.38
C ILE A 586 3.84 24.06 -2.16
N GLU A 587 3.79 25.20 -2.84
CA GLU A 587 2.64 26.11 -2.78
C GLU A 587 1.36 25.43 -3.32
N ARG A 588 1.48 24.70 -4.43
CA ARG A 588 0.35 23.99 -5.06
C ARG A 588 -0.11 22.76 -4.26
N ASP A 589 0.83 21.95 -3.78
CA ASP A 589 0.54 20.60 -3.27
C ASP A 589 0.67 20.46 -1.75
N GLY A 590 1.25 21.47 -1.09
CA GLY A 590 1.58 21.47 0.34
C GLY A 590 2.78 20.61 0.73
N SER A 591 3.15 19.61 -0.08
CA SER A 591 4.28 18.72 0.16
C SER A 591 4.79 18.08 -1.13
N ILE A 592 6.08 17.74 -1.17
CA ILE A 592 6.68 16.85 -2.18
C ILE A 592 6.99 15.49 -1.54
N GLY A 593 7.55 15.48 -0.32
CA GLY A 593 8.02 14.27 0.35
C GLY A 593 6.94 13.24 0.64
N ALA A 594 5.71 13.68 0.96
CA ALA A 594 4.57 12.78 1.17
C ALA A 594 4.14 12.06 -0.12
N TRP A 595 4.42 12.66 -1.28
CA TRP A 595 4.01 12.20 -2.60
C TRP A 595 5.09 11.39 -3.34
N ALA A 596 6.21 11.12 -2.67
CA ALA A 596 7.34 10.39 -3.23
C ALA A 596 7.02 8.92 -3.56
N SER A 597 7.85 8.34 -4.43
CA SER A 597 7.83 6.94 -4.86
C SER A 597 8.30 5.95 -3.78
N GLU A 598 8.84 6.43 -2.65
CA GLU A 598 9.51 5.63 -1.62
C GLU A 598 8.63 4.52 -1.00
N GLY A 599 7.30 4.76 -0.91
CA GLY A 599 6.34 3.73 -0.50
C GLY A 599 6.25 2.57 -1.49
N ASN A 600 6.17 2.87 -2.80
CA ASN A 600 6.15 1.85 -3.83
C ASN A 600 7.49 1.11 -3.91
N GLU A 601 8.61 1.83 -3.84
CA GLU A 601 9.95 1.24 -3.81
C GLU A 601 10.18 0.32 -2.60
N SER A 602 9.61 0.66 -1.45
CA SER A 602 9.62 -0.23 -0.29
C SER A 602 8.77 -1.49 -0.53
N GLY A 603 7.65 -1.36 -1.25
CA GLY A 603 6.84 -2.47 -1.74
C GLY A 603 7.59 -3.45 -2.65
N ASN A 604 8.62 -3.00 -3.39
CA ASN A 604 9.47 -3.89 -4.19
C ASN A 604 10.20 -4.94 -3.34
N LYS A 605 10.57 -4.59 -2.11
CA LYS A 605 11.18 -5.54 -1.15
C LYS A 605 10.19 -6.61 -0.75
N LEU A 606 8.93 -6.24 -0.53
CA LEU A 606 7.84 -7.18 -0.24
C LEU A 606 7.58 -8.11 -1.42
N PHE A 607 7.52 -7.58 -2.65
CA PHE A 607 7.36 -8.39 -3.86
C PHE A 607 8.42 -9.50 -3.96
N ARG A 608 9.71 -9.14 -3.80
CA ARG A 608 10.81 -10.13 -3.86
C ARG A 608 10.70 -11.19 -2.76
N ARG A 609 10.25 -10.81 -1.57
CA ARG A 609 10.05 -11.73 -0.44
C ARG A 609 8.87 -12.66 -0.69
N PHE A 610 7.71 -12.11 -1.05
CA PHE A 610 6.49 -12.87 -1.28
C PHE A 610 6.64 -13.84 -2.46
N ARG A 611 7.29 -13.43 -3.55
CA ARG A 611 7.62 -14.31 -4.69
C ARG A 611 8.41 -15.56 -4.29
N LYS A 612 9.17 -15.51 -3.19
CA LYS A 612 9.96 -16.63 -2.67
C LYS A 612 9.27 -17.42 -1.55
N MET A 613 8.55 -16.74 -0.66
CA MET A 613 8.08 -17.32 0.61
C MET A 613 6.57 -17.59 0.66
N ASN A 614 5.77 -16.89 -0.16
CA ASN A 614 4.32 -16.80 -0.01
C ASN A 614 3.56 -16.85 -1.36
N ALA A 615 4.22 -17.32 -2.42
CA ALA A 615 3.66 -17.45 -3.77
C ALA A 615 3.34 -18.90 -4.13
#